data_AF-A0A9P7V6H3-F1
#
_entry.id   AF-A0A9P7V6H3-F1
#
_cell.length_a   1.000
_cell.length_b   1.000
_cell.length_c   1.000
_cell.angle_alpha   90.00
_cell.angle_beta   90.00
_cell.angle_gamma   90.00
#
_symmetry.space_group_name_H-M   'P 1'
#
loop_
_entity.id
_entity.type
_entity.pdbx_description
1 polymer ?
#
loop_
_entity_poly.entity_id
_entity_poly.type
_entity_poly.pdbx_seq_one_letter_code
_entity_poly.pdbx_strand_id
1 'polypeptide(L)'
;MSDRDDAKQLTIRYKKNGTFDKQRKKLLENFRESETHANLLLKLRIMIENKVKQDPSILMKNKGKVGALIQGEIINHHMKNNNDSLLSIVDKDIQDKTVDSPAFHRELKASLKDIQRQMLGISDEDYQKQLQEEQRLEEQAATLEAQRQAEKEREANAEKLNFKMKSVINKYKVSKAPRFNFGPNSSRHIKKTNESEINHPGQGQGQGQGQGQGPGPGPGQAPGSGSNSNKGPGKFMMY
;
A
#
# COMPACT_ATOMS: atom_id res chain seq x y z
N MET A 1 4.52 25.74 18.38
CA MET A 1 4.44 25.70 16.90
C MET A 1 3.82 24.37 16.53
N SER A 2 2.80 24.35 15.68
CA SER A 2 2.11 23.10 15.33
C SER A 2 2.96 22.24 14.40
N ASP A 3 3.01 20.93 14.61
CA ASP A 3 3.82 19.97 13.82
C ASP A 3 3.64 20.10 12.29
N ARG A 4 2.45 20.54 11.83
CA ARG A 4 2.17 20.79 10.41
C ARG A 4 2.93 21.96 9.82
N ASP A 5 3.21 23.00 10.60
CA ASP A 5 3.98 24.16 10.14
C ASP A 5 5.46 23.82 10.04
N ASP A 6 5.94 22.93 10.92
CA ASP A 6 7.31 22.44 10.90
C ASP A 6 7.57 21.55 9.67
N ALA A 7 6.66 20.63 9.35
CA ALA A 7 6.77 19.76 8.16
C ALA A 7 6.79 20.55 6.83
N LYS A 8 5.98 21.61 6.72
CA LYS A 8 5.96 22.48 5.53
C LYS A 8 7.26 23.25 5.38
N GLN A 9 7.79 23.80 6.47
CA GLN A 9 9.06 24.52 6.45
C GLN A 9 10.23 23.60 6.09
N LEU A 10 10.25 22.39 6.66
CA LEU A 10 11.25 21.37 6.35
C LEU A 10 11.21 20.98 4.86
N THR A 11 10.00 20.83 4.29
CA THR A 11 9.82 20.57 2.87
C THR A 11 10.36 21.71 2.00
N ILE A 12 10.09 22.96 2.36
CA ILE A 12 10.55 24.13 1.62
C ILE A 12 12.08 24.20 1.65
N ARG A 13 12.70 24.01 2.82
CA ARG A 13 14.16 24.00 2.98
C ARG A 13 14.81 22.85 2.22
N TYR A 14 14.26 21.64 2.32
CA TYR A 14 14.73 20.47 1.58
C TYR A 14 14.75 20.71 0.07
N LYS A 15 13.70 21.33 -0.47
CA LYS A 15 13.64 21.71 -1.88
C LYS A 15 14.65 22.80 -2.24
N LYS A 16 14.80 23.84 -1.39
CA LYS A 16 15.71 24.97 -1.62
C LYS A 16 17.19 24.60 -1.54
N ASN A 17 17.56 23.62 -0.71
CA ASN A 17 18.95 23.19 -0.53
C ASN A 17 19.49 22.39 -1.72
N GLY A 18 18.66 22.11 -2.74
CA GLY A 18 19.07 21.45 -3.98
C GLY A 18 19.21 19.93 -3.87
N THR A 19 19.10 19.34 -2.67
CA THR A 19 19.14 17.87 -2.46
C THR A 19 18.02 17.17 -3.21
N PHE A 20 16.80 17.74 -3.21
CA PHE A 20 15.68 17.25 -3.99
C PHE A 20 16.03 17.14 -5.50
N ASP A 21 16.64 18.18 -6.05
CA ASP A 21 16.98 18.21 -7.49
C ASP A 21 18.11 17.23 -7.83
N LYS A 22 19.08 17.05 -6.92
CA LYS A 22 20.13 16.01 -7.03
C LYS A 22 19.53 14.61 -7.04
N GLN A 23 18.62 14.30 -6.11
CA GLN A 23 17.96 13.00 -6.06
C GLN A 23 17.10 12.76 -7.31
N ARG A 24 16.36 13.77 -7.77
CA ARG A 24 15.60 13.69 -9.02
C ARG A 24 16.49 13.39 -10.22
N LYS A 25 17.66 14.03 -10.33
CA LYS A 25 18.64 13.76 -11.40
C LYS A 25 19.20 12.34 -11.32
N LYS A 26 19.64 11.92 -10.13
CA LYS A 26 20.13 10.55 -9.88
C LYS A 26 19.08 9.50 -10.22
N LEU A 27 17.82 9.74 -9.85
CA LEU A 27 16.71 8.85 -10.20
C LEU A 27 16.52 8.74 -11.71
N LEU A 28 16.61 9.87 -12.44
CA LEU A 28 16.51 9.89 -13.88
C LEU A 28 17.68 9.18 -14.58
N GLU A 29 18.90 9.35 -14.08
CA GLU A 29 20.10 8.68 -14.58
C GLU A 29 20.00 7.17 -14.36
N ASN A 30 19.71 6.75 -13.14
CA ASN A 30 19.47 5.34 -12.81
C ASN A 30 18.34 4.74 -13.64
N PHE A 31 17.29 5.52 -13.94
CA PHE A 31 16.22 5.08 -14.82
C PHE A 31 16.73 4.85 -16.25
N ARG A 32 17.54 5.75 -16.82
CA ARG A 32 18.09 5.60 -18.18
C ARG A 32 18.94 4.35 -18.34
N GLU A 33 19.66 3.95 -17.29
CA GLU A 33 20.50 2.75 -17.27
C GLU A 33 19.70 1.48 -16.91
N SER A 34 18.47 1.62 -16.43
CA SER A 34 17.66 0.48 -16.00
C SER A 34 17.08 -0.33 -17.15
N GLU A 35 16.81 -1.61 -16.88
CA GLU A 35 16.09 -2.49 -17.79
C GLU A 35 14.70 -1.97 -18.14
N THR A 36 14.02 -1.31 -17.18
CA THR A 36 12.72 -0.67 -17.38
C THR A 36 12.76 0.34 -18.53
N HIS A 37 13.83 1.13 -18.66
CA HIS A 37 13.99 2.06 -19.78
C HIS A 37 14.23 1.34 -21.11
N ALA A 38 15.00 0.25 -21.13
CA ALA A 38 15.17 -0.57 -22.33
C ALA A 38 13.82 -1.19 -22.78
N ASN A 39 13.04 -1.71 -21.84
CA ASN A 39 11.72 -2.28 -22.08
C ASN A 39 10.72 -1.22 -22.55
N LEU A 40 10.78 -0.01 -21.99
CA LEU A 40 10.02 1.15 -22.44
C LEU A 40 10.32 1.48 -23.91
N LEU A 41 11.59 1.56 -24.27
CA LEU A 41 12.02 1.83 -25.65
C LEU A 41 11.56 0.74 -26.62
N LEU A 42 11.62 -0.52 -26.22
CA LEU A 42 11.15 -1.64 -27.03
C LEU A 42 9.63 -1.54 -27.27
N LYS A 43 8.84 -1.32 -26.21
CA LYS A 43 7.38 -1.18 -26.31
C LYS A 43 6.99 0.04 -27.16
N LEU A 44 7.73 1.16 -27.06
CA LEU A 44 7.58 2.33 -27.93
C LEU A 44 7.84 2.00 -29.41
N ARG A 45 8.92 1.27 -29.72
CA ARG A 45 9.23 0.88 -31.11
C ARG A 45 8.09 0.05 -31.71
N ILE A 46 7.64 -0.98 -31.00
CA ILE A 46 6.54 -1.84 -31.46
C ILE A 46 5.27 -1.02 -31.71
N MET A 47 4.95 -0.09 -30.80
CA MET A 47 3.77 0.77 -30.95
C MET A 47 3.85 1.67 -32.18
N ILE A 48 5.01 2.28 -32.42
CA ILE A 48 5.24 3.15 -33.59
C ILE A 48 5.19 2.32 -34.87
N GLU A 49 5.83 1.16 -34.92
CA GLU A 49 5.78 0.25 -36.07
C GLU A 49 4.35 -0.15 -36.40
N ASN A 50 3.54 -0.49 -35.39
CA ASN A 50 2.12 -0.79 -35.57
C ASN A 50 1.35 0.42 -36.12
N LYS A 51 1.64 1.64 -35.63
CA LYS A 51 0.99 2.85 -36.13
C LYS A 51 1.38 3.17 -37.57
N VAL A 52 2.64 2.99 -37.94
CA VAL A 52 3.12 3.17 -39.32
C VAL A 52 2.51 2.14 -40.25
N LYS A 53 2.34 0.89 -39.81
CA LYS A 53 1.63 -0.14 -40.59
C LYS A 53 0.15 0.21 -40.81
N GLN A 54 -0.51 0.79 -39.80
CA GLN A 54 -1.92 1.22 -39.89
C GLN A 54 -2.11 2.47 -40.76
N ASP A 55 -1.21 3.46 -40.63
CA ASP A 55 -1.23 4.70 -41.39
C ASP A 55 0.18 5.05 -41.89
N PRO A 56 0.59 4.56 -43.08
CA PRO A 56 1.89 4.87 -43.66
C PRO A 56 2.08 6.37 -43.95
N SER A 57 0.98 7.14 -44.09
CA SER A 57 1.05 8.58 -44.35
C SER A 57 1.69 9.36 -43.20
N ILE A 58 1.78 8.76 -42.00
CA ILE A 58 2.45 9.36 -40.85
C ILE A 58 3.93 9.65 -41.14
N LEU A 59 4.60 8.82 -41.96
CA LEU A 59 6.00 9.03 -42.35
C LEU A 59 6.17 10.24 -43.27
N MET A 60 5.12 10.65 -43.97
CA MET A 60 5.12 11.82 -44.85
C MET A 60 4.84 13.14 -44.10
N LYS A 61 4.46 13.06 -42.81
CA LYS A 61 4.19 14.23 -41.97
C LYS A 61 5.48 14.78 -41.36
N ASN A 62 5.46 16.06 -41.00
CA ASN A 62 6.57 16.69 -40.29
C ASN A 62 6.86 15.98 -38.95
N LYS A 63 8.15 15.80 -38.64
CA LYS A 63 8.63 15.10 -37.42
C LYS A 63 7.92 15.56 -36.13
N GLY A 64 7.68 16.87 -35.98
CA GLY A 64 6.96 17.43 -34.83
C GLY A 64 5.49 17.02 -34.77
N LYS A 65 4.78 17.00 -35.91
CA LYS A 65 3.38 16.55 -35.99
C LYS A 65 3.27 15.06 -35.69
N VAL A 66 4.21 14.26 -36.18
CA VAL A 66 4.30 12.83 -35.89
C VAL A 66 4.52 12.57 -34.40
N GLY A 67 5.49 13.29 -33.80
CA GLY A 67 5.75 13.20 -32.37
C GLY A 67 4.51 13.53 -31.53
N ALA A 68 3.79 14.61 -31.87
CA ALA A 68 2.57 14.99 -31.18
C ALA A 68 1.46 13.93 -31.29
N LEU A 69 1.28 13.32 -32.47
CA LEU A 69 0.29 12.24 -32.67
C LEU A 69 0.63 11.01 -31.82
N ILE A 70 1.91 10.60 -31.80
CA ILE A 70 2.37 9.46 -31.01
C ILE A 70 2.21 9.74 -29.51
N GLN A 71 2.61 10.94 -29.05
CA GLN A 71 2.44 11.35 -27.65
C GLN A 71 0.97 11.35 -27.23
N GLY A 72 0.08 11.90 -28.06
CA GLY A 72 -1.36 11.92 -27.79
C GLY A 72 -1.93 10.50 -27.66
N GLU A 73 -1.51 9.58 -28.52
CA GLU A 73 -1.91 8.17 -28.45
C GLU A 73 -1.44 7.49 -27.15
N ILE A 74 -0.17 7.69 -26.76
CA ILE A 74 0.39 7.12 -25.52
C ILE A 74 -0.41 7.60 -24.30
N ILE A 75 -0.70 8.90 -24.22
CA ILE A 75 -1.47 9.49 -23.12
C ILE A 75 -2.90 8.95 -23.12
N ASN A 76 -3.55 8.88 -24.29
CA ASN A 76 -4.92 8.40 -24.40
C ASN A 76 -5.03 6.91 -24.01
N HIS A 77 -4.06 6.09 -24.43
CA HIS A 77 -3.98 4.68 -24.04
C HIS A 77 -3.74 4.53 -22.54
N HIS A 78 -2.93 5.40 -21.93
CA HIS A 78 -2.72 5.41 -20.49
C HIS A 78 -4.00 5.70 -19.71
N MET A 79 -4.75 6.73 -20.11
CA MET A 79 -6.00 7.11 -19.44
C MET A 79 -7.11 6.06 -19.58
N LYS A 80 -7.09 5.28 -20.67
CA LYS A 80 -8.09 4.24 -20.94
C LYS A 80 -7.74 2.89 -20.31
N ASN A 81 -6.46 2.51 -20.31
CA ASN A 81 -5.98 1.21 -19.88
C ASN A 81 -4.92 1.39 -18.77
N ASN A 82 -5.36 1.70 -17.56
CA ASN A 82 -4.50 2.07 -16.42
C ASN A 82 -3.46 0.99 -16.03
N ASN A 83 -3.75 -0.30 -16.26
CA ASN A 83 -2.94 -1.38 -15.69
C ASN A 83 -1.82 -1.88 -16.62
N ASP A 84 -1.91 -1.66 -17.95
CA ASP A 84 -0.93 -2.17 -18.93
C ASP A 84 -0.39 -1.08 -19.86
N SER A 85 -0.52 0.18 -19.41
CA SER A 85 -0.01 1.32 -20.14
C SER A 85 1.51 1.37 -20.10
N LEU A 86 2.08 1.96 -21.16
CA LEU A 86 3.50 2.28 -21.22
C LEU A 86 3.95 3.15 -20.02
N LEU A 87 3.12 4.10 -19.60
CA LEU A 87 3.44 5.02 -18.52
C LEU A 87 3.33 4.37 -17.14
N SER A 88 2.40 3.42 -16.94
CA SER A 88 2.24 2.75 -15.64
C SER A 88 3.45 1.87 -15.29
N ILE A 89 4.16 1.33 -16.29
CA ILE A 89 5.43 0.61 -16.08
C ILE A 89 6.49 1.55 -15.48
N VAL A 90 6.57 2.78 -16.00
CA VAL A 90 7.53 3.79 -15.53
C VAL A 90 7.14 4.30 -14.16
N ASP A 91 5.85 4.61 -13.95
CA ASP A 91 5.34 5.07 -12.66
C ASP A 91 5.61 4.05 -11.56
N LYS A 92 5.39 2.76 -11.85
CA LYS A 92 5.67 1.67 -10.90
C LYS A 92 7.16 1.58 -10.56
N ASP A 93 8.04 1.60 -11.55
CA ASP A 93 9.49 1.55 -11.32
C ASP A 93 9.99 2.75 -10.50
N ILE A 94 9.44 3.95 -10.77
CA ILE A 94 9.74 5.16 -9.98
C ILE A 94 9.21 5.01 -8.55
N GLN A 95 8.00 4.51 -8.38
CA GLN A 95 7.38 4.30 -7.07
C GLN A 95 8.19 3.30 -6.24
N ASP A 96 8.56 2.16 -6.83
CA ASP A 96 9.38 1.11 -6.21
C ASP A 96 10.73 1.69 -5.73
N LYS A 97 11.35 2.57 -6.53
CA LYS A 97 12.64 3.21 -6.22
C LYS A 97 12.55 4.38 -5.24
N THR A 98 11.37 4.94 -5.00
CA THR A 98 11.18 6.13 -4.17
C THR A 98 10.26 5.88 -2.98
N VAL A 99 8.96 5.73 -3.23
CA VAL A 99 7.92 5.57 -2.21
C VAL A 99 8.05 4.24 -1.46
N ASP A 100 8.46 3.18 -2.13
CA ASP A 100 8.52 1.85 -1.52
C ASP A 100 9.97 1.44 -1.16
N SER A 101 10.96 2.24 -1.54
CA SER A 101 12.38 1.97 -1.29
C SER A 101 12.80 2.34 0.14
N PRO A 102 13.16 1.35 1.00
CA PRO A 102 13.61 1.64 2.36
C PRO A 102 14.93 2.41 2.38
N ALA A 103 15.80 2.19 1.39
CA ALA A 103 17.07 2.89 1.26
C ALA A 103 16.85 4.38 0.96
N PHE A 104 15.90 4.70 0.08
CA PHE A 104 15.52 6.08 -0.22
C PHE A 104 14.98 6.80 1.01
N HIS A 105 14.11 6.15 1.77
CA HIS A 105 13.58 6.72 3.02
C HIS A 105 14.65 6.98 4.06
N ARG A 106 15.66 6.10 4.19
CA ARG A 106 16.80 6.31 5.10
C ARG A 106 17.59 7.55 4.71
N GLU A 107 17.92 7.70 3.42
CA GLU A 107 18.66 8.86 2.91
C GLU A 107 17.86 10.16 3.10
N LEU A 108 16.56 10.14 2.76
CA LEU A 108 15.66 11.27 2.96
C LEU A 108 15.54 11.66 4.44
N LYS A 109 15.34 10.68 5.33
CA LYS A 109 15.25 10.92 6.78
C LYS A 109 16.53 11.54 7.34
N ALA A 110 17.70 11.06 6.91
CA ALA A 110 18.98 11.62 7.31
C ALA A 110 19.10 13.09 6.86
N SER A 111 18.79 13.39 5.59
CA SER A 111 18.83 14.77 5.10
C SER A 111 17.83 15.69 5.80
N LEU A 112 16.64 15.18 6.15
CA LEU A 112 15.64 15.96 6.86
C LEU A 112 16.04 16.24 8.32
N LYS A 113 16.63 15.24 9.01
CA LYS A 113 17.20 15.43 10.36
C LYS A 113 18.32 16.50 10.33
N ASP A 114 19.19 16.49 9.32
CA ASP A 114 20.24 17.51 9.17
C ASP A 114 19.67 18.92 8.96
N ILE A 115 18.64 19.07 8.12
CA ILE A 115 17.98 20.37 7.90
C ILE A 115 17.29 20.83 9.19
N GLN A 116 16.66 19.92 9.92
CA GLN A 116 16.03 20.21 11.19
C GLN A 116 17.07 20.67 12.22
N ARG A 117 18.24 20.01 12.30
CA ARG A 117 19.39 20.44 13.11
C ARG A 117 19.77 21.89 12.80
N GLN A 118 19.98 22.19 11.52
CA GLN A 118 20.35 23.53 11.06
C GLN A 118 19.28 24.57 11.42
N MET A 119 18.00 24.22 11.32
CA MET A 119 16.88 25.10 11.69
C MET A 119 16.82 25.38 13.19
N LEU A 120 17.13 24.40 14.03
CA LEU A 120 17.16 24.53 15.48
C LEU A 120 18.46 25.17 16.00
N GLY A 121 19.45 25.42 15.13
CA GLY A 121 20.73 26.02 15.50
C GLY A 121 21.58 25.12 16.40
N ILE A 122 21.32 23.81 16.40
CA ILE A 122 22.04 22.83 17.22
C ILE A 122 23.43 22.63 16.62
N SER A 123 24.46 22.77 17.46
CA SER A 123 25.86 22.54 17.08
C SER A 123 26.08 21.07 16.68
N ASP A 124 27.05 20.84 15.79
CA ASP A 124 27.40 19.49 15.34
C ASP A 124 27.81 18.57 16.52
N GLU A 125 28.38 19.13 17.60
CA GLU A 125 28.73 18.39 18.82
C GLU A 125 27.50 17.92 19.63
N ASP A 126 26.48 18.77 19.77
CA ASP A 126 25.27 18.45 20.55
C ASP A 126 24.40 17.43 19.81
N TYR A 127 24.36 17.51 18.47
CA TYR A 127 23.66 16.54 17.65
C TYR A 127 24.33 15.17 17.64
N GLN A 128 25.67 15.11 17.64
CA GLN A 128 26.40 13.84 17.78
C GLN A 128 26.12 13.18 19.13
N LYS A 129 26.04 13.96 20.22
CA LYS A 129 25.63 13.43 21.53
C LYS A 129 24.21 12.87 21.51
N GLN A 130 23.24 13.60 20.95
CA GLN A 130 21.87 13.11 20.81
C GLN A 130 21.77 11.85 19.97
N LEU A 131 22.53 11.76 18.87
CA LEU A 131 22.53 10.59 18.00
C LEU A 131 23.12 9.36 18.70
N GLN A 132 24.18 9.53 19.48
CA GLN A 132 24.75 8.45 20.30
C GLN A 132 23.80 7.99 21.41
N GLU A 133 23.06 8.92 22.01
CA GLU A 133 22.07 8.62 23.04
C GLU A 133 20.83 7.90 22.46
N GLU A 134 20.32 8.36 21.30
CA GLU A 134 19.25 7.70 20.53
C GLU A 134 19.68 6.27 20.14
N GLN A 135 20.91 6.09 19.66
CA GLN A 135 21.46 4.76 19.34
C GLN A 135 21.58 3.86 20.56
N ARG A 136 22.08 4.35 21.69
CA ARG A 136 22.16 3.55 22.93
C ARG A 136 20.78 3.14 23.42
N LEU A 137 19.79 4.02 23.33
CA LEU A 137 18.41 3.71 23.70
C LEU A 137 17.79 2.67 22.76
N GLU A 138 18.04 2.78 21.46
CA GLU A 138 17.53 1.84 20.46
C GLU A 138 18.17 0.44 20.62
N GLU A 139 19.47 0.38 20.89
CA GLU A 139 20.17 -0.89 21.23
C GLU A 139 19.65 -1.50 22.54
N GLN A 140 19.41 -0.69 23.57
CA GLN A 140 18.80 -1.17 24.82
C GLN A 140 17.37 -1.68 24.60
N ALA A 141 16.56 -1.00 23.79
CA ALA A 141 15.21 -1.45 23.46
C ALA A 141 15.24 -2.76 22.66
N ALA A 142 16.13 -2.88 21.67
CA ALA A 142 16.27 -4.08 20.85
C ALA A 142 16.74 -5.29 21.66
N THR A 143 17.68 -5.11 22.59
CA THR A 143 18.13 -6.16 23.49
C THR A 143 17.02 -6.61 24.46
N LEU A 144 16.25 -5.67 25.00
CA LEU A 144 15.12 -5.99 25.88
C LEU A 144 14.01 -6.73 25.13
N GLU A 145 13.73 -6.33 23.88
CA GLU A 145 12.74 -6.99 23.03
C GLU A 145 13.18 -8.41 22.63
N ALA A 146 14.46 -8.60 22.29
CA ALA A 146 15.04 -9.91 22.01
C ALA A 146 14.95 -10.84 23.23
N GLN A 147 15.22 -10.33 24.44
CA GLN A 147 15.03 -11.10 25.67
C GLN A 147 13.58 -11.51 25.88
N ARG A 148 12.63 -10.59 25.66
CA ARG A 148 11.20 -10.87 25.77
C ARG A 148 10.71 -11.90 24.76
N GLN A 149 11.25 -11.89 23.53
CA GLN A 149 10.93 -12.90 22.52
C GLN A 149 11.52 -14.27 22.90
N ALA A 150 12.77 -14.31 23.33
CA ALA A 150 13.42 -15.55 23.78
C ALA A 150 12.70 -16.18 25.00
N GLU A 151 12.21 -15.36 25.93
CA GLU A 151 11.42 -15.83 27.07
C GLU A 151 10.08 -16.43 26.62
N LYS A 152 9.35 -15.76 25.72
CA LYS A 152 8.11 -16.28 25.15
C LYS A 152 8.32 -17.59 24.39
N GLU A 153 9.40 -17.72 23.64
CA GLU A 153 9.74 -18.97 22.95
C GLU A 153 10.09 -20.09 23.94
N ARG A 154 10.80 -19.76 25.03
CA ARG A 154 11.13 -20.71 26.09
C ARG A 154 9.88 -21.20 26.81
N GLU A 155 8.94 -20.31 27.11
CA GLU A 155 7.65 -20.63 27.71
C GLU A 155 6.80 -21.50 26.78
N ALA A 156 6.65 -21.12 25.50
CA ALA A 156 5.93 -21.90 24.50
C ALA A 156 6.53 -23.30 24.30
N ASN A 157 7.85 -23.44 24.37
CA ASN A 157 8.53 -24.73 24.29
C ASN A 157 8.33 -25.58 25.56
N ALA A 158 8.32 -24.95 26.75
CA ALA A 158 8.02 -25.62 28.01
C ALA A 158 6.56 -26.13 28.06
N GLU A 159 5.61 -25.36 27.54
CA GLU A 159 4.21 -25.77 27.41
C GLU A 159 4.05 -26.96 26.45
N LYS A 160 4.74 -26.95 25.30
CA LYS A 160 4.75 -28.08 24.36
C LYS A 160 5.33 -29.35 24.98
N LEU A 161 6.40 -29.24 25.76
CA LEU A 161 7.00 -30.37 26.49
C LEU A 161 6.04 -30.92 27.56
N ASN A 162 5.37 -30.05 28.31
CA ASN A 162 4.37 -30.44 29.30
C ASN A 162 3.13 -31.10 28.67
N PHE A 163 2.66 -30.60 27.53
CA PHE A 163 1.56 -31.22 26.79
C PHE A 163 1.95 -32.62 26.28
N LYS A 164 3.17 -32.77 25.75
CA LYS A 164 3.69 -34.07 25.28
C LYS A 164 3.78 -35.08 26.42
N MET A 165 4.30 -34.69 27.60
CA MET A 165 4.34 -35.55 28.79
C MET A 165 2.94 -35.99 29.26
N LYS A 166 1.97 -35.08 29.31
CA LYS A 166 0.57 -35.42 29.66
C LYS A 166 -0.08 -36.39 28.67
N SER A 167 0.23 -36.27 27.37
CA SER A 167 -0.27 -37.19 26.34
C SER A 167 0.30 -38.61 26.44
N VAL A 168 1.57 -38.74 26.86
CA VAL A 168 2.21 -40.06 27.04
C VAL A 168 1.63 -40.78 28.25
N ILE A 169 1.33 -40.07 29.35
CA ILE A 169 0.73 -40.64 30.55
C ILE A 169 -0.71 -41.15 30.28
N ASN A 170 -1.47 -40.49 29.41
CA ASN A 170 -2.84 -40.92 29.08
C ASN A 170 -2.92 -42.11 28.10
N LYS A 171 -1.83 -42.50 27.41
CA LYS A 171 -1.83 -43.66 26.52
C LYS A 171 -1.83 -45.02 27.25
N TYR A 172 -1.58 -45.05 28.55
CA TYR A 172 -1.56 -46.29 29.35
C TYR A 172 -2.85 -46.52 30.16
N LYS A 173 -3.86 -45.66 30.04
CA LYS A 173 -5.17 -45.90 30.65
C LYS A 173 -5.99 -46.81 29.73
N VAL A 174 -5.92 -48.11 30.01
CA VAL A 174 -6.76 -49.15 29.41
C VAL A 174 -8.23 -48.74 29.48
N SER A 175 -8.83 -48.37 28.36
CA SER A 175 -10.26 -48.10 28.26
C SER A 175 -11.02 -49.43 28.34
N LYS A 176 -11.81 -49.62 29.40
CA LYS A 176 -12.72 -50.77 29.50
C LYS A 176 -13.70 -50.74 28.31
N ALA A 177 -13.89 -51.89 27.66
CA ALA A 177 -14.77 -52.01 26.51
C ALA A 177 -16.23 -51.64 26.87
N PRO A 178 -16.99 -51.00 25.96
CA PRO A 178 -18.37 -50.61 26.22
C PRO A 178 -19.26 -51.87 26.32
N ARG A 179 -20.03 -51.99 27.41
CA ARG A 179 -21.05 -53.03 27.56
C ARG A 179 -22.35 -52.54 26.91
N PHE A 180 -22.81 -53.24 25.88
CA PHE A 180 -24.16 -53.05 25.31
C PHE A 180 -25.17 -53.83 26.15
N ASN A 181 -26.14 -53.13 26.74
CA ASN A 181 -27.31 -53.74 27.37
C ASN A 181 -28.50 -53.70 26.40
N PHE A 182 -29.00 -54.86 25.99
CA PHE A 182 -30.30 -55.01 25.33
C PHE A 182 -31.28 -55.62 26.34
N GLY A 183 -32.34 -54.89 26.69
CA GLY A 183 -33.43 -55.37 27.54
C GLY A 183 -34.77 -54.82 27.07
N PRO A 184 -35.83 -55.64 26.93
CA PRO A 184 -37.13 -55.22 26.41
C PRO A 184 -38.14 -54.85 27.53
N ASN A 185 -39.07 -53.94 27.17
CA ASN A 185 -40.41 -53.69 27.71
C ASN A 185 -40.71 -53.93 29.21
N SER A 186 -41.11 -52.87 29.93
CA SER A 186 -42.49 -52.76 30.48
C SER A 186 -42.76 -51.42 31.18
N SER A 187 -43.78 -50.73 30.65
CA SER A 187 -44.79 -49.84 31.24
C SER A 187 -44.75 -49.37 32.71
N ARG A 188 -44.99 -48.04 32.84
CA ARG A 188 -45.84 -47.30 33.81
C ARG A 188 -45.49 -47.33 35.31
N HIS A 189 -45.12 -46.17 35.88
CA HIS A 189 -46.03 -45.36 36.71
C HIS A 189 -45.47 -43.96 37.04
N ILE A 190 -46.38 -43.00 37.19
CA ILE A 190 -46.24 -41.55 37.41
C ILE A 190 -46.15 -41.21 38.93
N LYS A 191 -45.27 -40.28 39.37
CA LYS A 191 -45.57 -38.93 39.97
C LYS A 191 -44.39 -38.28 40.76
N LYS A 192 -44.17 -36.97 40.49
CA LYS A 192 -43.67 -35.84 41.34
C LYS A 192 -42.21 -35.90 41.87
N THR A 193 -41.38 -34.86 41.87
CA THR A 193 -41.54 -33.38 41.85
C THR A 193 -40.19 -32.71 41.53
N ASN A 194 -40.26 -31.57 40.82
CA ASN A 194 -39.46 -30.34 40.85
C ASN A 194 -37.91 -30.28 40.71
N GLU A 195 -37.54 -29.36 39.81
CA GLU A 195 -36.42 -28.38 39.85
C GLU A 195 -35.11 -28.63 39.05
N SER A 196 -35.05 -27.92 37.92
CA SER A 196 -33.90 -27.26 37.27
C SER A 196 -32.85 -28.08 36.50
N GLU A 197 -33.18 -28.41 35.24
CA GLU A 197 -32.23 -28.52 34.11
C GLU A 197 -32.03 -27.12 33.51
N ILE A 198 -30.82 -26.55 33.43
CA ILE A 198 -29.76 -26.78 32.42
C ILE A 198 -30.34 -27.05 31.02
N ASN A 199 -30.37 -26.02 30.18
CA ASN A 199 -30.64 -26.18 28.75
C ASN A 199 -29.39 -25.78 27.92
N HIS A 200 -28.94 -26.76 27.15
CA HIS A 200 -28.13 -26.70 25.92
C HIS A 200 -28.76 -27.78 25.02
N PRO A 201 -28.46 -27.83 23.72
CA PRO A 201 -28.55 -26.81 22.68
C PRO A 201 -29.40 -27.36 21.51
N GLY A 202 -29.73 -26.56 20.50
CA GLY A 202 -30.50 -27.09 19.37
C GLY A 202 -30.52 -26.20 18.14
N GLN A 203 -29.97 -26.73 17.06
CA GLN A 203 -29.96 -26.24 15.68
C GLN A 203 -31.32 -25.71 15.19
N GLY A 204 -31.28 -24.74 14.27
CA GLY A 204 -32.45 -24.35 13.50
C GLY A 204 -32.09 -23.47 12.31
N GLN A 205 -32.21 -24.05 11.12
CA GLN A 205 -32.25 -23.36 9.82
C GLN A 205 -33.41 -22.35 9.77
N GLY A 206 -33.26 -21.27 9.00
CA GLY A 206 -34.35 -20.34 8.73
C GLY A 206 -34.06 -19.40 7.57
N GLN A 207 -34.63 -19.72 6.41
CA GLN A 207 -34.75 -18.84 5.24
C GLN A 207 -35.60 -17.61 5.60
N GLY A 208 -35.26 -16.45 5.02
CA GLY A 208 -36.05 -15.24 5.13
C GLY A 208 -35.76 -14.27 3.99
N GLN A 209 -36.61 -14.30 2.97
CA GLN A 209 -36.66 -13.36 1.86
C GLN A 209 -37.03 -11.96 2.37
N GLY A 210 -36.32 -10.93 1.91
CA GLY A 210 -36.67 -9.53 2.12
C GLY A 210 -36.48 -8.75 0.83
N GLN A 211 -37.57 -8.63 0.07
CA GLN A 211 -37.70 -7.73 -1.08
C GLN A 211 -37.74 -6.28 -0.58
N GLY A 212 -36.89 -5.42 -1.16
CA GLY A 212 -36.87 -3.99 -0.90
C GLY A 212 -36.68 -3.24 -2.21
N GLN A 213 -37.80 -2.71 -2.71
CA GLN A 213 -37.97 -1.99 -3.98
C GLN A 213 -37.18 -0.66 -4.01
N GLY A 214 -36.55 -0.35 -5.15
CA GLY A 214 -36.40 1.04 -5.60
C GLY A 214 -37.75 1.58 -6.09
N PRO A 215 -37.94 2.90 -6.29
CA PRO A 215 -37.28 3.58 -7.42
C PRO A 215 -36.96 5.07 -7.19
N GLY A 216 -36.20 5.67 -8.10
CA GLY A 216 -36.27 7.12 -8.33
C GLY A 216 -35.01 7.76 -8.94
N PRO A 217 -34.91 7.83 -10.28
CA PRO A 217 -34.02 8.75 -10.96
C PRO A 217 -34.70 10.12 -11.10
N GLY A 218 -34.11 11.16 -10.53
CA GLY A 218 -34.50 12.56 -10.71
C GLY A 218 -33.66 13.25 -11.79
N PRO A 219 -34.21 14.18 -12.58
CA PRO A 219 -33.74 14.50 -13.92
C PRO A 219 -32.72 15.65 -14.00
N GLY A 220 -31.89 15.55 -15.04
CA GLY A 220 -31.36 16.60 -15.93
C GLY A 220 -31.27 18.05 -15.46
N GLN A 221 -30.04 18.59 -15.53
CA GLN A 221 -29.79 19.92 -16.07
C GLN A 221 -28.40 19.98 -16.71
N ALA A 222 -28.40 20.22 -18.02
CA ALA A 222 -27.32 20.78 -18.82
C ALA A 222 -27.91 22.01 -19.53
N PRO A 223 -27.14 22.81 -20.29
CA PRO A 223 -25.84 23.40 -20.01
C PRO A 223 -25.92 24.95 -20.05
N GLY A 224 -25.10 25.64 -19.27
CA GLY A 224 -24.92 27.09 -19.39
C GLY A 224 -23.94 27.42 -20.51
N SER A 225 -24.47 27.75 -21.68
CA SER A 225 -23.79 28.44 -22.77
C SER A 225 -23.52 29.89 -22.37
N GLY A 226 -22.24 30.28 -22.34
CA GLY A 226 -21.79 31.65 -22.12
C GLY A 226 -20.71 32.01 -23.10
N SER A 227 -21.12 32.30 -24.34
CA SER A 227 -20.34 32.98 -25.37
C SER A 227 -20.26 34.48 -25.07
N ASN A 228 -19.06 35.06 -25.05
CA ASN A 228 -18.82 36.46 -25.46
C ASN A 228 -17.32 36.62 -25.78
N SER A 229 -16.97 36.69 -27.07
CA SER A 229 -16.68 37.93 -27.83
C SER A 229 -15.40 38.64 -27.35
N ASN A 230 -14.28 38.55 -28.08
CA ASN A 230 -13.93 39.33 -29.27
C ASN A 230 -13.36 40.75 -28.95
N LYS A 231 -12.33 41.14 -29.71
CA LYS A 231 -11.57 42.43 -29.79
C LYS A 231 -10.36 42.54 -28.86
N GLY A 232 -9.13 42.79 -29.32
CA GLY A 232 -8.62 43.13 -30.65
C GLY A 232 -7.07 43.19 -30.67
N PRO A 233 -6.44 43.41 -31.83
CA PRO A 233 -4.98 43.39 -31.98
C PRO A 233 -4.33 44.74 -31.63
N GLY A 234 -3.33 44.71 -30.76
CA GLY A 234 -2.46 45.86 -30.48
C GLY A 234 -1.31 45.98 -31.48
N LYS A 235 -1.33 47.08 -32.24
CA LYS A 235 -0.23 47.70 -33.02
C LYS A 235 1.13 47.59 -32.32
N PHE A 236 2.20 47.19 -33.01
CA PHE A 236 3.13 48.05 -33.77
C PHE A 236 3.65 49.27 -32.99
N MET A 237 4.92 49.19 -32.56
CA MET A 237 5.82 50.34 -32.57
C MET A 237 7.25 49.82 -32.78
N MET A 238 7.83 50.20 -33.92
CA MET A 238 9.26 50.17 -34.16
C MET A 238 9.90 51.32 -33.39
N TYR A 239 11.06 51.05 -32.79
CA TYR A 239 12.21 51.94 -32.83
C TYR A 239 13.43 51.09 -33.15
#